data_AF-A0A4Y2SUD0-F1
#
_entry.id   AF-A0A4Y2SUD0-F1
#
_cell.length_a   1.000
_cell.length_b   1.000
_cell.length_c   1.000
_cell.angle_alpha   90.00
_cell.angle_beta   90.00
_cell.angle_gamma   90.00
#
_symmetry.space_group_name_H-M   'P 1'
#
loop_
_entity.id
_entity.type
_entity.pdbx_description
1 polymer ?
#
loop_
_entity_poly.entity_id
_entity_poly.type
_entity_poly.pdbx_seq_one_letter_code
_entity_poly.pdbx_strand_id
1 'polypeptide(L)'
;MISDKEKDLNLETTEDAIKSILSTLDETIEESPMRRDLRLWALKYKIQQNALNELRILQKTYPDIPADSSTLFETCRNTNIFKIKEGEYCYFGIARNLNNLFLNSLCPTGKILLRINVDGLPLYKSSNVQFWPILGLV
;
A
#
# COMPACT_ATOMS: atom_id res chain seq x y z
N MET A 1 -4.99 -40.03 19.83
CA MET A 1 -5.04 -39.63 18.40
C MET A 1 -5.77 -38.28 18.37
N ILE A 2 -5.01 -37.19 18.52
CA ILE A 2 -4.70 -36.20 17.46
C ILE A 2 -6.00 -35.46 17.06
N SER A 3 -6.29 -34.30 17.69
CA SER A 3 -6.03 -32.93 17.17
C SER A 3 -6.74 -32.73 15.82
N ASP A 4 -7.68 -31.79 15.67
CA ASP A 4 -7.31 -30.39 15.54
C ASP A 4 -8.30 -29.38 16.14
N LYS A 5 -7.68 -28.43 16.84
CA LYS A 5 -8.20 -27.11 17.15
C LYS A 5 -8.01 -26.23 15.91
N GLU A 6 -9.07 -25.93 15.18
CA GLU A 6 -9.12 -24.65 14.46
C GLU A 6 -9.76 -23.64 15.41
N LYS A 7 -8.88 -22.96 16.16
CA LYS A 7 -9.22 -21.75 16.88
C LYS A 7 -9.60 -20.70 15.84
N ASP A 8 -10.86 -20.30 15.85
CA ASP A 8 -11.32 -19.03 15.29
C ASP A 8 -10.47 -17.89 15.88
N LEU A 9 -9.46 -17.46 15.14
CA LEU A 9 -8.66 -16.29 15.43
C LEU A 9 -8.60 -15.44 14.17
N ASN A 10 -9.58 -14.54 14.05
CA ASN A 10 -9.46 -13.17 13.54
C ASN A 10 -10.83 -12.63 13.09
N LEU A 11 -11.77 -12.57 14.04
CA LEU A 11 -13.02 -11.82 13.90
C LEU A 11 -12.93 -10.53 14.73
N GLU A 12 -11.97 -9.67 14.40
CA GLU A 12 -11.91 -8.27 14.84
C GLU A 12 -10.70 -7.61 14.16
N THR A 13 -10.80 -7.40 12.84
CA THR A 13 -10.13 -6.21 12.30
C THR A 13 -10.98 -5.06 12.82
N THR A 14 -10.53 -4.47 13.93
CA THR A 14 -11.29 -3.54 14.77
C THR A 14 -11.95 -2.47 13.92
N GLU A 15 -13.22 -2.16 14.20
CA GLU A 15 -13.92 -1.03 13.58
C GLU A 15 -13.10 0.26 13.67
N ASP A 16 -12.28 0.39 14.70
CA ASP A 16 -11.34 1.48 14.92
C ASP A 16 -10.20 1.52 13.88
N ALA A 17 -9.68 0.35 13.45
CA ALA A 17 -8.69 0.29 12.37
C ALA A 17 -9.32 0.69 11.03
N ILE A 18 -10.57 0.30 10.78
CA ILE A 18 -11.30 0.71 9.57
C ILE A 18 -11.59 2.22 9.62
N LYS A 19 -12.04 2.76 10.75
CA LYS A 19 -12.28 4.20 10.95
C LYS A 19 -11.00 5.02 10.77
N SER A 20 -9.87 4.54 11.27
CA SER A 20 -8.56 5.20 11.10
C SER A 20 -8.09 5.21 9.65
N ILE A 21 -8.39 4.16 8.86
CA ILE A 21 -8.11 4.14 7.42
C ILE A 21 -9.00 5.13 6.69
N LEU A 22 -10.30 5.18 7.03
CA LEU A 22 -11.26 6.11 6.43
C LEU A 22 -10.89 7.58 6.66
N SER A 23 -10.47 7.95 7.88
CA SER A 23 -10.07 9.33 8.18
C SER A 23 -8.81 9.80 7.43
N THR A 24 -8.01 8.86 6.92
CA THR A 24 -6.76 9.17 6.20
C THR A 24 -6.97 9.32 4.69
N LEU A 25 -8.13 8.89 4.17
CA LEU A 25 -8.44 8.87 2.73
C LEU A 25 -9.37 10.02 2.29
N ASP A 26 -9.88 10.81 3.24
CA ASP A 26 -10.98 11.76 3.04
C ASP A 26 -10.59 13.08 2.33
N GLU A 27 -9.49 13.12 1.59
CA GLU A 27 -8.99 14.38 0.98
C GLU A 27 -9.26 14.58 -0.51
N THR A 28 -9.95 13.72 -1.27
CA THR A 28 -10.33 14.07 -2.66
C THR A 28 -11.63 13.46 -3.21
N ILE A 29 -12.49 14.36 -3.72
CA ILE A 29 -13.67 14.17 -4.62
C ILE A 29 -14.87 13.49 -3.96
N GLU A 30 -16.08 14.04 -4.17
CA GLU A 30 -17.36 13.44 -3.73
C GLU A 30 -17.47 11.97 -4.17
N GLU A 31 -17.13 11.05 -3.27
CA GLU A 31 -17.24 9.61 -3.51
C GLU A 31 -18.73 9.20 -3.48
N SER A 32 -19.19 8.44 -4.47
CA SER A 32 -20.57 7.93 -4.44
C SER A 32 -20.77 6.97 -3.25
N PRO A 33 -21.94 7.00 -2.57
CA PRO A 33 -22.20 6.12 -1.42
C PRO A 33 -21.97 4.64 -1.72
N MET A 34 -22.29 4.21 -2.96
CA MET A 34 -22.08 2.85 -3.43
C MET A 34 -20.61 2.46 -3.48
N ARG A 35 -19.73 3.36 -3.96
CA ARG A 35 -18.28 3.10 -4.02
C ARG A 35 -17.69 2.98 -2.62
N ARG A 36 -18.13 3.85 -1.70
CA ARG A 36 -17.73 3.80 -0.29
C ARG A 36 -18.12 2.47 0.35
N ASP A 37 -19.36 2.03 0.18
CA ASP A 37 -19.86 0.78 0.77
C ASP A 37 -19.18 -0.45 0.14
N LEU A 38 -18.93 -0.44 -1.16
CA LEU A 38 -18.21 -1.50 -1.85
C LEU A 38 -16.75 -1.60 -1.37
N ARG A 39 -16.08 -0.47 -1.16
CA ARG A 39 -14.72 -0.39 -0.61
C ARG A 39 -14.69 -0.97 0.81
N LEU A 40 -15.64 -0.58 1.65
CA LEU A 40 -15.76 -1.08 3.02
C LEU A 40 -15.99 -2.59 3.07
N TRP A 41 -16.90 -3.09 2.25
CA TRP A 41 -17.13 -4.53 2.12
C TRP A 41 -15.86 -5.27 1.67
N ALA A 42 -15.17 -4.75 0.65
CA ALA A 42 -13.96 -5.35 0.14
C ALA A 42 -12.85 -5.42 1.20
N LEU A 43 -12.65 -4.35 1.96
CA LEU A 43 -11.67 -4.29 3.05
C LEU A 43 -12.05 -5.23 4.21
N LYS A 44 -13.32 -5.20 4.63
CA LYS A 44 -13.83 -6.01 5.75
C LYS A 44 -13.63 -7.49 5.51
N TYR A 45 -13.89 -7.95 4.28
CA TYR A 45 -13.78 -9.37 3.91
C TYR A 45 -12.47 -9.73 3.23
N LYS A 46 -11.51 -8.78 3.15
CA LYS A 46 -10.20 -8.97 2.51
C LYS A 46 -10.32 -9.58 1.11
N ILE A 47 -11.27 -9.05 0.33
CA ILE A 47 -11.56 -9.54 -1.01
C ILE A 47 -10.33 -9.34 -1.88
N GLN A 48 -9.95 -10.39 -2.61
CA GLN A 48 -8.80 -10.33 -3.51
C GLN A 48 -9.06 -9.39 -4.69
N GLN A 49 -8.01 -8.70 -5.15
CA GLN A 49 -8.12 -7.72 -6.24
C GLN A 49 -8.64 -8.33 -7.55
N ASN A 50 -8.28 -9.58 -7.85
CA ASN A 50 -8.83 -10.30 -9.01
C ASN A 50 -10.36 -10.42 -8.97
N ALA A 51 -10.93 -10.78 -7.81
CA ALA A 51 -12.38 -10.91 -7.64
C ALA A 51 -13.10 -9.55 -7.76
N LEU A 52 -12.48 -8.46 -7.29
CA LEU A 52 -12.98 -7.10 -7.50
C LEU A 52 -12.93 -6.70 -8.99
N ASN A 53 -11.90 -7.12 -9.72
CA ASN A 53 -11.78 -6.84 -11.14
C ASN A 53 -12.83 -7.56 -11.97
N GLU A 54 -13.29 -8.73 -11.52
CA GLU A 54 -14.41 -9.45 -12.14
C GLU A 54 -15.75 -8.71 -11.98
N LEU A 55 -15.90 -7.80 -11.00
CA LEU A 55 -17.13 -6.99 -10.86
C LEU A 55 -17.37 -6.06 -12.08
N ARG A 56 -16.37 -5.91 -12.95
CA ARG A 56 -16.51 -5.20 -14.23
C ARG A 56 -17.62 -5.76 -15.11
N ILE A 57 -18.02 -7.04 -14.95
CA ILE A 57 -19.17 -7.60 -15.66
C ILE A 57 -20.47 -6.82 -15.38
N LEU A 58 -20.58 -6.22 -14.20
CA LEU A 58 -21.75 -5.48 -13.73
C LEU A 58 -21.73 -3.99 -14.14
N GLN A 59 -20.62 -3.48 -14.70
CA GLN A 59 -20.50 -2.07 -15.08
C GLN A 59 -21.53 -1.62 -16.11
N LYS A 60 -21.97 -2.52 -16.99
CA LYS A 60 -23.00 -2.21 -18.00
C LYS A 60 -24.33 -1.81 -17.36
N THR A 61 -24.62 -2.38 -16.19
CA THR A 61 -25.87 -2.16 -15.45
C THR A 61 -25.68 -1.12 -14.34
N TYR A 62 -24.47 -1.04 -13.77
CA TYR A 62 -24.12 -0.15 -12.67
C TYR A 62 -22.85 0.64 -13.02
N PRO A 63 -22.97 1.83 -13.64
CA PRO A 63 -21.84 2.65 -14.08
C PRO A 63 -20.89 3.08 -12.95
N ASP A 64 -21.41 3.12 -11.72
CA ASP A 64 -20.66 3.56 -10.55
C ASP A 64 -19.64 2.51 -10.07
N ILE A 65 -19.70 1.26 -10.58
CA ILE A 65 -18.73 0.22 -10.22
C ILE A 65 -17.35 0.57 -10.81
N PRO A 66 -16.28 0.57 -10.00
CA PRO A 66 -14.94 0.87 -10.48
C PRO A 66 -14.48 -0.18 -11.50
N ALA A 67 -13.71 0.27 -12.50
CA ALA A 67 -13.23 -0.58 -13.58
C ALA A 67 -12.14 -1.58 -13.14
N ASP A 68 -11.47 -1.26 -12.05
CA ASP A 68 -10.39 -2.03 -11.45
C ASP A 68 -10.38 -1.76 -9.95
N SER A 69 -10.03 -2.76 -9.16
CA SER A 69 -9.74 -2.71 -7.73
C SER A 69 -8.83 -1.54 -7.36
N SER A 70 -7.85 -1.20 -8.20
CA SER A 70 -6.96 -0.05 -7.97
C SER A 70 -7.69 1.29 -7.97
N THR A 71 -8.81 1.39 -8.70
CA THR A 71 -9.69 2.57 -8.70
C THR A 71 -10.58 2.60 -7.46
N LEU A 72 -11.01 1.44 -6.97
CA LEU A 72 -11.80 1.33 -5.73
C LEU A 72 -10.99 1.74 -4.50
N PHE A 73 -9.71 1.36 -4.44
CA PHE A 73 -8.85 1.64 -3.29
C PHE A 73 -8.09 2.96 -3.39
N GLU A 74 -8.35 3.77 -4.41
CA GLU A 74 -7.71 5.08 -4.63
C GLU A 74 -6.20 5.03 -4.40
N THR A 75 -5.55 3.94 -4.83
CA THR A 75 -4.15 3.74 -4.52
C THR A 75 -3.37 4.89 -5.15
N CYS A 76 -2.83 5.78 -4.32
CA CYS A 76 -2.14 6.99 -4.77
C CYS A 76 -1.08 6.63 -5.81
N ARG A 77 -1.29 7.06 -7.06
CA ARG A 77 -0.33 6.90 -8.16
C ARG A 77 0.68 8.05 -8.21
N ASN A 78 0.47 9.09 -7.41
CA ASN A 78 1.31 10.27 -7.40
C ASN A 78 2.51 10.04 -6.48
N THR A 79 3.68 9.91 -7.07
CA THR A 79 4.96 9.92 -6.36
C THR A 79 5.70 11.21 -6.71
N ASN A 80 6.31 11.85 -5.71
CA ASN A 80 7.14 13.03 -5.96
C ASN A 80 8.44 12.59 -6.64
N ILE A 81 8.48 12.77 -7.95
CA ILE A 81 9.63 12.49 -8.80
C ILE A 81 10.36 13.80 -9.06
N PHE A 82 11.64 13.83 -8.73
CA PHE A 82 12.56 14.92 -8.99
C PHE A 82 13.39 14.59 -10.22
N LYS A 83 13.42 15.50 -11.20
CA LYS A 83 14.37 15.39 -12.31
C LYS A 83 15.76 15.72 -11.81
N ILE A 84 16.70 14.80 -12.03
CA ILE A 84 18.13 15.00 -11.77
C ILE A 84 18.87 15.06 -13.10
N LYS A 85 20.16 15.42 -13.06
CA LYS A 85 20.97 15.64 -14.26
C LYS A 85 21.01 14.42 -15.19
N GLU A 86 20.96 13.21 -14.63
CA GLU A 86 21.04 11.94 -15.35
C GLU A 86 19.92 10.97 -14.93
N GLY A 87 18.68 11.44 -14.87
CA GLY A 87 17.52 10.57 -14.63
C GLY A 87 16.46 11.16 -13.72
N GLU A 88 15.78 10.27 -13.02
CA GLU A 88 14.65 10.58 -12.15
C GLU A 88 14.90 10.00 -10.76
N TYR A 89 14.54 10.78 -9.73
CA TYR A 89 14.76 10.41 -8.34
C TYR A 89 13.46 10.52 -7.55
N CYS A 90 13.18 9.54 -6.69
CA CYS A 90 12.05 9.57 -5.77
C CYS A 90 12.53 9.27 -4.35
N TYR A 91 12.16 10.13 -3.39
CA TYR A 91 12.55 9.99 -2.00
C TYR A 91 11.39 9.49 -1.12
N PHE A 92 11.61 8.36 -0.46
CA PHE A 92 10.61 7.73 0.41
C PHE A 92 10.75 8.08 1.90
N GLY A 93 11.73 8.90 2.28
CA GLY A 93 11.85 9.45 3.63
C GLY A 93 12.50 8.52 4.66
N ILE A 94 13.82 8.60 4.88
CA ILE A 94 14.50 7.78 5.91
C ILE A 94 13.93 8.08 7.30
N ALA A 95 13.82 9.36 7.69
CA ALA A 95 13.30 9.76 8.99
C ALA A 95 11.88 9.23 9.26
N ARG A 96 10.99 9.31 8.25
CA ARG A 96 9.63 8.77 8.34
C ARG A 96 9.64 7.27 8.61
N ASN A 97 10.46 6.52 7.88
CA ASN A 97 10.56 5.07 8.06
C ASN A 97 11.18 4.71 9.41
N LEU A 98 12.19 5.46 9.87
CA LEU A 98 12.80 5.26 11.18
C LEU A 98 11.82 5.53 12.34
N ASN A 99 11.00 6.58 12.26
CA ASN A 99 9.99 6.89 13.27
C ASN A 99 8.92 5.80 13.42
N ASN A 100 8.68 5.01 12.37
CA ASN A 100 7.75 3.88 12.41
C ASN A 100 8.36 2.62 13.06
N LEU A 101 9.66 2.63 13.37
CA LEU A 101 10.33 1.52 14.04
C LEU A 101 10.35 1.73 15.55
N PHE A 102 10.38 0.64 16.31
CA PHE A 102 10.59 0.66 17.76
C PHE A 102 12.07 0.93 18.09
N LEU A 103 12.56 2.11 17.73
CA LEU A 103 13.99 2.46 17.86
C LEU A 103 14.49 2.42 19.31
N ASN A 104 13.61 2.66 20.29
CA ASN A 104 13.97 2.59 21.71
C ASN A 104 14.35 1.16 22.14
N SER A 105 13.78 0.12 21.53
CA SER A 105 14.17 -1.27 21.80
C SER A 105 15.35 -1.72 20.94
N LEU A 106 15.45 -1.21 19.70
CA LEU A 106 16.49 -1.58 18.75
C LEU A 106 17.82 -0.85 19.00
N CYS A 107 17.77 0.34 19.59
CA CYS A 107 18.93 1.22 19.74
C CYS A 107 18.97 1.96 21.09
N PRO A 108 19.29 1.25 22.18
CA PRO A 108 19.31 1.83 23.54
C PRO A 108 20.38 2.92 23.72
N THR A 109 21.43 2.89 22.89
CA THR A 109 22.55 3.84 22.91
C THR A 109 22.25 5.16 22.19
N GLY A 110 21.07 5.29 21.56
CA GLY A 110 20.67 6.49 20.82
C GLY A 110 21.43 6.73 19.52
N LYS A 111 22.15 5.71 19.01
CA LYS A 111 22.96 5.80 17.77
C LYS A 111 22.53 4.75 16.75
N ILE A 112 21.80 5.20 15.72
CA ILE A 112 21.33 4.32 14.65
C ILE A 112 22.46 4.09 13.66
N LEU A 113 22.84 2.82 13.45
CA LEU A 113 23.77 2.44 12.39
C LEU A 113 22.96 2.05 11.15
N LEU A 114 23.20 2.69 10.02
CA LEU A 114 22.52 2.37 8.76
C LEU A 114 23.48 1.67 7.81
N ARG A 115 23.09 0.50 7.32
CA ARG A 115 23.72 -0.13 6.16
C ARG A 115 22.94 0.28 4.92
N ILE A 116 23.59 1.04 4.05
CA ILE A 116 23.02 1.49 2.80
C ILE A 116 23.52 0.61 1.67
N ASN A 117 22.60 0.10 0.86
CA ASN A 117 22.90 -0.60 -0.37
C ASN A 117 22.30 0.19 -1.55
N VAL A 118 23.08 0.29 -2.61
CA VAL A 118 22.71 0.95 -3.85
C VAL A 118 23.05 -0.01 -4.97
N ASP A 119 22.02 -0.47 -5.67
CA ASP A 119 22.15 -1.45 -6.76
C ASP A 119 21.48 -0.91 -8.02
N GLY A 120 21.79 -1.47 -9.19
CA GLY A 120 21.20 -1.10 -10.48
C GLY A 120 20.47 -2.29 -11.11
N LEU A 121 19.16 -2.15 -11.31
CA LEU A 121 18.31 -3.17 -11.93
C LEU A 121 17.85 -2.73 -13.32
N PRO A 122 18.18 -3.45 -14.41
CA PRO A 122 17.67 -3.11 -15.74
C PRO A 122 16.14 -3.26 -15.77
N LEU A 123 15.44 -2.19 -16.15
CA LEU A 123 13.97 -2.19 -16.22
C LEU A 123 13.46 -2.88 -17.50
N TYR A 124 14.23 -2.77 -18.59
CA TYR A 124 13.83 -3.28 -19.90
C TYR A 124 14.99 -4.05 -20.52
N LYS A 125 14.67 -5.13 -21.26
CA LYS A 125 15.68 -5.97 -21.93
C LYS A 125 16.39 -5.26 -23.09
N SER A 126 15.74 -4.24 -23.66
CA SER A 126 16.17 -3.56 -24.89
C SER A 126 16.52 -2.08 -24.68
N SER A 127 16.61 -1.62 -23.43
CA SER A 127 17.05 -0.25 -23.13
C SER A 127 18.11 -0.27 -22.03
N ASN A 128 18.93 0.78 -22.00
CA ASN A 128 19.93 0.97 -20.96
C ASN A 128 19.35 1.63 -19.70
N VAL A 129 18.01 1.70 -19.57
CA VAL A 129 17.36 2.30 -18.41
C VAL A 129 17.46 1.35 -17.22
N GLN A 130 17.98 1.86 -16.12
CA GLN A 130 18.17 1.12 -14.87
C GLN A 130 17.40 1.79 -13.74
N PHE A 131 16.79 0.98 -12.88
CA PHE A 131 16.23 1.40 -11.61
C PHE A 131 17.26 1.19 -10.51
N TRP A 132 17.51 2.23 -9.72
CA TRP A 132 18.52 2.20 -8.68
C TRP A 132 17.89 2.27 -7.29
N PRO A 133 17.50 1.14 -6.67
CA PRO A 133 16.99 1.15 -5.32
C PRO A 133 18.10 1.55 -4.33
N ILE A 134 17.79 2.55 -3.50
CA ILE A 134 18.61 2.92 -2.34
C ILE A 134 17.94 2.31 -1.10
N LEU A 135 18.47 1.18 -0.65
CA LEU A 135 17.91 0.43 0.48
C LEU A 135 18.70 0.72 1.75
N GLY A 136 17.98 0.82 2.87
CA GLY A 136 18.56 1.00 4.20
C GLY A 136 18.17 -0.14 5.13
N LEU A 137 19.15 -0.69 5.85
CA LEU A 137 18.95 -1.62 6.95
C LEU A 137 19.46 -0.97 8.24
N VAL A 138 18.62 -1.04 9.27
CA VAL A 138 18.91 -0.62 10.65
C VAL A 138 19.31 -1.83 11.46
#